data_AF-A0A1G2ZGX0-F1
#
_entry.id   AF-A0A1G2ZGX0-F1
#
_cell.length_a   1.000
_cell.length_b   1.000
_cell.length_c   1.000
_cell.angle_alpha   90.00
_cell.angle_beta   90.00
_cell.angle_gamma   90.00
#
_symmetry.space_group_name_H-M   'P 1'
#
loop_
_entity.id
_entity.type
_entity.pdbx_description
1 polymer ?
#
loop_
_entity_poly.entity_id
_entity_poly.type
_entity_poly.pdbx_seq_one_letter_code
_entity_poly.pdbx_strand_id
1 'polypeptide(L)'
;MAFLQRCKICRQKKPCVKSKCRECTTPEDRAEYNAKKFEKAKQYKKKTVANQRANYKPTGEGELHVKLWLERPHECTGCDKKLYVMEPTVFSHTIRKKEREDLRLEPDNFELECYDCHFIWDKGTWEQIMKQKNFTKRMEYIKVTDFDLYRRKALKIYEHTGVDIVGNVG
;
A
#
# COMPACT_ATOMS: atom_id res chain seq x y z
N MET A 1 37.42 -3.12 -19.03
CA MET A 1 38.87 -2.88 -18.83
C MET A 1 39.08 -2.22 -17.47
N ALA A 2 39.88 -2.79 -16.57
CA ALA A 2 40.15 -2.19 -15.26
C ALA A 2 41.13 -1.01 -15.41
N PHE A 3 40.73 0.19 -14.98
CA PHE A 3 41.56 1.40 -15.08
C PHE A 3 42.75 1.30 -14.12
N LEU A 4 43.96 1.11 -14.66
CA LEU A 4 45.20 1.05 -13.87
C LEU A 4 45.67 2.46 -13.55
N GLN A 5 45.84 2.76 -12.26
CA GLN A 5 46.37 4.04 -11.79
C GLN A 5 47.47 3.80 -10.75
N ARG A 6 48.36 4.77 -10.53
CA ARG A 6 49.39 4.66 -9.48
C ARG A 6 48.72 4.79 -8.10
N CYS A 7 48.91 3.78 -7.24
CA CYS A 7 48.43 3.82 -5.86
C CYS A 7 49.13 4.96 -5.10
N LYS A 8 48.41 5.76 -4.31
CA LYS A 8 49.02 6.85 -3.53
C LYS A 8 49.92 6.38 -2.38
N ILE A 9 49.77 5.13 -1.94
CA ILE A 9 50.58 4.56 -0.85
C ILE A 9 51.82 3.85 -1.41
N CYS A 10 51.63 2.75 -2.16
CA CYS A 10 52.77 1.97 -2.67
C CYS A 10 53.34 2.47 -4.00
N ARG A 11 52.74 3.50 -4.63
CA ARG A 11 53.15 4.11 -5.92
C ARG A 11 53.18 3.18 -7.15
N GLN A 12 52.84 1.91 -6.98
CA GLN A 12 52.73 0.92 -8.06
C GLN A 12 51.47 1.14 -8.90
N LYS A 13 51.54 0.85 -10.21
CA LYS A 13 50.38 0.86 -11.12
C LYS A 13 49.50 -0.36 -10.82
N LYS A 14 48.35 -0.14 -10.19
CA LYS A 14 47.40 -1.20 -9.78
C LYS A 14 45.95 -0.75 -10.04
N PRO A 15 44.98 -1.69 -10.12
CA PRO A 15 43.57 -1.33 -10.12
C PRO A 15 43.20 -0.75 -8.75
N CYS A 16 43.03 0.58 -8.69
CA CYS A 16 42.77 1.29 -7.44
C CYS A 16 41.34 1.84 -7.43
N VAL A 17 40.69 1.82 -6.26
CA VAL A 17 39.41 2.51 -6.02
C VAL A 17 39.71 3.82 -5.31
N LYS A 18 39.37 4.95 -5.92
CA LYS A 18 39.62 6.30 -5.35
C LYS A 18 41.03 6.47 -4.80
N SER A 19 42.05 6.06 -5.57
CA SER A 19 43.50 6.28 -5.36
C SER A 19 44.30 5.32 -4.44
N LYS A 20 43.67 4.35 -3.76
CA LYS A 20 44.37 3.28 -3.04
C LYS A 20 44.13 1.92 -3.71
N CYS A 21 45.16 1.07 -3.77
CA CYS A 21 45.00 -0.32 -4.22
C CYS A 21 44.39 -1.16 -3.08
N ARG A 22 43.87 -2.35 -3.42
CA ARG A 22 43.23 -3.25 -2.45
C ARG A 22 44.15 -3.63 -1.29
N GLU A 23 45.43 -3.88 -1.56
CA GLU A 23 46.44 -4.25 -0.56
C GLU A 23 46.81 -3.09 0.37
N CYS A 24 46.78 -1.85 -0.14
CA CYS A 24 47.02 -0.65 0.67
C CYS A 24 45.76 -0.06 1.31
N THR A 25 44.59 -0.71 1.14
CA THR A 25 43.36 -0.29 1.80
C THR A 25 43.28 -1.02 3.13
N THR A 26 43.42 -0.31 4.24
CA THR A 26 43.34 -0.93 5.56
C THR A 26 41.87 -1.23 5.93
N PRO A 27 41.63 -2.11 6.93
CA PRO A 27 40.30 -2.29 7.50
C PRO A 27 39.66 -0.97 7.96
N GLU A 28 40.46 -0.06 8.52
CA GLU A 28 40.03 1.26 9.01
C GLU A 28 39.60 2.17 7.86
N ASP A 29 40.37 2.21 6.76
CA ASP A 29 40.01 2.94 5.54
C ASP A 29 38.64 2.49 4.99
N ARG A 30 38.38 1.17 5.05
CA ARG A 30 37.12 0.58 4.61
C ARG A 30 35.98 0.90 5.57
N ALA A 31 36.22 0.85 6.87
CA ALA A 31 35.24 1.23 7.89
C ALA A 31 34.84 2.70 7.76
N GLU A 32 35.81 3.60 7.59
CA GLU A 32 35.57 5.03 7.37
C GLU A 32 34.75 5.29 6.09
N TYR A 33 35.08 4.62 4.99
CA TYR A 33 34.31 4.71 3.75
C TYR A 33 32.86 4.26 3.95
N ASN A 34 32.64 3.13 4.63
CA ASN A 34 31.31 2.60 4.91
C ASN A 34 30.51 3.53 5.84
N ALA A 35 31.15 4.10 6.87
CA ALA A 35 30.53 5.08 7.76
C ALA A 35 30.10 6.33 6.99
N LYS A 36 30.96 6.89 6.13
CA LYS A 36 30.61 8.03 5.27
C LYS A 36 29.48 7.71 4.29
N LYS A 37 29.44 6.48 3.75
CA LYS A 37 28.35 6.01 2.88
C LYS A 37 27.03 5.93 3.65
N PHE A 38 27.05 5.41 4.87
CA PHE A 38 25.88 5.30 5.73
C PHE A 38 25.34 6.66 6.16
N GLU A 39 26.21 7.60 6.55
CA GLU A 39 25.81 8.96 6.92
C GLU A 39 25.22 9.73 5.74
N LYS A 40 25.79 9.59 4.53
CA LYS A 40 25.18 10.15 3.31
C LYS A 40 23.80 9.56 3.03
N ALA A 41 23.61 8.26 3.22
CA ALA A 41 22.31 7.61 3.06
C ALA A 41 21.28 8.13 4.07
N LYS A 42 21.66 8.31 5.34
CA LYS A 42 20.82 8.95 6.37
C LYS A 42 20.43 10.38 5.97
N GLN A 43 21.39 11.18 5.50
CA GLN A 43 21.13 12.56 5.09
C GLN A 43 20.16 12.64 3.91
N TYR A 44 20.34 11.78 2.90
CA TYR A 44 19.41 11.67 1.77
C TYR A 44 18.00 11.28 2.24
N LYS A 45 17.87 10.26 3.11
CA LYS A 45 16.59 9.84 3.70
C LYS A 45 15.91 10.98 4.49
N LYS A 46 16.68 11.78 5.23
CA LYS A 46 16.15 12.94 5.96
C LYS A 46 15.59 14.01 5.00
N LYS A 47 16.29 14.31 3.91
CA LYS A 47 15.82 15.25 2.87
C LYS A 47 14.55 14.74 2.18
N THR A 48 14.46 13.45 1.86
CA THR A 48 13.25 12.90 1.23
C THR A 48 12.02 12.97 2.13
N VAL A 49 12.15 12.74 3.44
CA VAL A 49 11.03 12.86 4.38
C VAL A 49 10.57 14.32 4.53
N ALA A 50 11.52 15.27 4.59
CA ALA A 50 11.20 16.69 4.64
C ALA A 50 10.42 17.15 3.38
N ASN A 51 10.87 16.72 2.20
CA ASN A 51 10.17 17.01 0.94
C ASN A 51 8.79 16.35 0.86
N GLN A 52 8.62 15.13 1.39
CA GLN A 52 7.32 14.47 1.44
C GLN A 52 6.32 15.22 2.31
N ARG A 53 6.75 15.72 3.49
CA ARG A 53 5.90 16.52 4.37
C ARG A 53 5.52 17.86 3.74
N ALA A 54 6.46 18.54 3.08
CA ALA A 54 6.22 19.83 2.44
C ALA A 54 5.22 19.73 1.28
N ASN A 55 5.14 18.58 0.60
CA ASN A 55 4.22 18.35 -0.52
C ASN A 55 2.96 17.57 -0.13
N TYR A 56 2.73 17.33 1.16
CA TYR A 56 1.54 16.61 1.62
C TYR A 56 0.30 17.47 1.38
N LYS A 57 -0.61 16.99 0.53
CA LYS A 57 -1.94 17.57 0.35
C LYS A 57 -2.94 16.73 1.14
N PRO A 58 -3.70 17.30 2.08
CA PRO A 58 -4.74 16.57 2.78
C PRO A 58 -5.80 16.10 1.79
N THR A 59 -6.27 14.86 1.94
CA THR A 59 -7.22 14.24 1.02
C THR A 59 -8.68 14.50 1.36
N GLY A 60 -8.96 15.00 2.57
CA GLY A 60 -10.32 15.12 3.12
C GLY A 60 -10.84 13.84 3.80
N GLU A 61 -10.18 12.69 3.61
CA GLU A 61 -10.63 11.40 4.17
C GLU A 61 -10.72 11.43 5.70
N GLY A 62 -9.84 12.17 6.38
CA GLY A 62 -9.87 12.29 7.84
C GLY A 62 -11.17 12.91 8.38
N GLU A 63 -11.69 13.95 7.72
CA GLU A 63 -12.94 14.61 8.11
C GLU A 63 -14.14 13.69 7.85
N LEU A 64 -14.14 13.01 6.70
CA LEU A 64 -15.16 12.02 6.37
C LEU A 64 -15.15 10.85 7.36
N HIS A 65 -13.97 10.33 7.71
CA HIS A 65 -13.84 9.23 8.68
C HIS A 65 -14.43 9.61 10.04
N VAL A 66 -14.19 10.82 10.53
CA VAL A 66 -14.80 11.32 11.77
C VAL A 66 -16.32 11.35 11.65
N LYS A 67 -16.86 11.89 10.54
CA LYS A 67 -18.30 11.92 10.29
C LYS A 67 -18.91 10.51 10.29
N LEU A 68 -18.33 9.60 9.51
CA LEU A 68 -18.78 8.21 9.39
C LEU A 68 -18.73 7.48 10.74
N TRP A 69 -17.69 7.73 11.55
CA TRP A 69 -17.57 7.14 12.88
C TRP A 69 -18.66 7.64 13.83
N LEU A 70 -19.04 8.91 13.77
CA LEU A 70 -20.10 9.45 14.62
C LEU A 70 -21.50 8.98 14.20
N GLU A 71 -21.72 8.79 12.91
CA GLU A 71 -23.05 8.49 12.34
C GLU A 71 -23.38 6.99 12.29
N ARG A 72 -22.36 6.11 12.18
CA ARG A 72 -22.57 4.68 11.94
C ARG A 72 -22.33 3.85 13.20
N PRO A 73 -23.02 2.71 13.37
CA PRO A 73 -22.73 1.76 14.43
C PRO A 73 -21.27 1.30 14.40
N HIS A 74 -20.60 1.27 15.55
CA HIS A 74 -19.21 0.80 15.67
C HIS A 74 -19.11 -0.73 15.65
N GLU A 75 -19.63 -1.31 14.57
CA GLU A 75 -19.67 -2.74 14.33
C GLU A 75 -19.12 -3.02 12.93
N CYS A 76 -18.28 -4.05 12.83
CA CYS A 76 -17.74 -4.51 11.57
C CYS A 76 -18.89 -5.05 10.71
N THR A 77 -19.16 -4.44 9.56
CA THR A 77 -20.24 -4.89 8.66
C THR A 77 -19.94 -6.24 8.00
N GLY A 78 -18.69 -6.69 8.01
CA GLY A 78 -18.28 -7.99 7.46
C GLY A 78 -18.48 -9.17 8.42
N CYS A 79 -18.45 -8.95 9.74
CA CYS A 79 -18.48 -10.03 10.74
C CYS A 79 -19.14 -9.69 12.09
N ASP A 80 -19.74 -8.51 12.25
CA ASP A 80 -20.42 -7.96 13.44
C ASP A 80 -19.54 -7.74 14.68
N LYS A 81 -18.21 -7.87 14.54
CA LYS A 81 -17.28 -7.57 15.64
C LYS A 81 -17.35 -6.10 16.02
N LYS A 82 -17.47 -5.80 17.31
CA LYS A 82 -17.40 -4.44 17.85
C LYS A 82 -16.05 -3.78 17.53
N LEU A 83 -16.11 -2.52 17.12
CA LEU A 83 -14.96 -1.67 16.81
C LEU A 83 -14.81 -0.66 17.95
N TYR A 84 -13.69 -0.68 18.65
CA TYR A 84 -13.50 0.17 19.84
C TYR A 84 -12.71 1.44 19.56
N VAL A 85 -11.94 1.45 18.45
CA VAL A 85 -11.01 2.52 18.14
C VAL A 85 -11.25 2.99 16.71
N MET A 86 -11.35 4.30 16.54
CA MET A 86 -11.39 4.93 15.24
C MET A 86 -9.97 4.98 14.66
N GLU A 87 -9.66 4.03 13.78
CA GLU A 87 -8.40 4.00 13.03
C GLU A 87 -8.68 4.09 11.52
N PRO A 88 -7.78 4.69 10.71
CA PRO A 88 -7.96 4.75 9.26
C PRO A 88 -8.16 3.39 8.59
N THR A 89 -7.62 2.32 9.20
CA THR A 89 -7.74 0.93 8.74
C THR A 89 -9.14 0.35 8.91
N VAL A 90 -10.01 1.00 9.68
CA VAL A 90 -11.40 0.55 9.88
C VAL A 90 -12.30 1.00 8.73
N PHE A 91 -11.93 2.06 8.02
CA PHE A 91 -12.70 2.63 6.92
C PHE A 91 -12.32 1.93 5.61
N SER A 92 -13.11 0.92 5.26
CA SER A 92 -12.90 0.06 4.10
C SER A 92 -13.66 0.59 2.89
N HIS A 93 -12.96 0.88 1.80
CA HIS A 93 -13.61 1.31 0.56
C HIS A 93 -14.31 0.12 -0.12
N THR A 94 -15.53 0.31 -0.59
CA THR A 94 -16.24 -0.65 -1.43
C THR A 94 -15.60 -0.72 -2.82
N ILE A 95 -15.45 0.42 -3.49
CA ILE A 95 -14.66 0.58 -4.71
C ILE A 95 -13.37 1.31 -4.36
N ARG A 96 -12.23 0.74 -4.73
CA ARG A 96 -10.93 1.30 -4.36
C ARG A 96 -10.70 2.64 -5.04
N LYS A 97 -10.09 3.59 -4.33
CA LYS A 97 -9.69 4.90 -4.86
C LYS A 97 -8.86 4.86 -6.15
N LYS A 98 -8.06 3.81 -6.36
CA LYS A 98 -7.30 3.64 -7.61
C LYS A 98 -8.21 3.37 -8.82
N GLU A 99 -9.36 2.74 -8.60
CA GLU A 99 -10.33 2.41 -9.66
C GLU A 99 -11.29 3.58 -9.90
N ARG A 100 -11.75 4.24 -8.83
CA ARG A 100 -12.68 5.37 -8.89
C ARG A 100 -12.27 6.44 -7.88
N GLU A 101 -11.40 7.36 -8.33
CA GLU A 101 -10.88 8.46 -7.50
C GLU A 101 -11.99 9.47 -7.13
N ASP A 102 -12.98 9.62 -8.01
CA ASP A 102 -14.19 10.43 -7.78
C ASP A 102 -15.02 9.96 -6.59
N LEU A 103 -14.92 8.67 -6.21
CA LEU A 103 -15.61 8.09 -5.06
C LEU A 103 -14.78 8.12 -3.76
N ARG A 104 -13.59 8.75 -3.75
CA ARG A 104 -12.70 8.77 -2.58
C ARG A 104 -13.34 9.37 -1.33
N LEU A 105 -14.19 10.39 -1.52
CA LEU A 105 -14.85 11.11 -0.42
C LEU A 105 -16.36 10.86 -0.38
N GLU A 106 -16.84 9.85 -1.11
CA GLU A 106 -18.25 9.49 -1.12
C GLU A 106 -18.58 8.63 0.11
N PRO A 107 -19.42 9.09 1.06
CA PRO A 107 -19.73 8.34 2.28
C PRO A 107 -20.22 6.90 2.00
N ASP A 108 -21.04 6.71 0.98
CA ASP A 108 -21.63 5.40 0.67
C ASP A 108 -20.63 4.41 0.06
N ASN A 109 -19.46 4.90 -0.40
CA ASN A 109 -18.36 4.05 -0.84
C ASN A 109 -17.55 3.46 0.33
N PHE A 110 -17.94 3.69 1.59
CA PHE A 110 -17.24 3.14 2.75
C PHE A 110 -18.09 2.15 3.53
N GLU A 111 -17.44 1.16 4.13
CA GLU A 111 -17.95 0.33 5.21
C GLU A 111 -17.02 0.41 6.42
N LEU A 112 -17.55 0.21 7.62
CA LEU A 112 -16.74 0.05 8.83
C LEU A 112 -16.41 -1.43 9.01
N GLU A 113 -15.12 -1.77 9.00
CA GLU A 113 -14.65 -3.15 9.08
C GLU A 113 -13.49 -3.32 10.05
N CYS A 114 -13.40 -4.50 10.66
CA CYS A 114 -12.16 -4.89 11.32
C CYS A 114 -11.06 -5.11 10.28
N TYR A 115 -9.81 -5.11 10.74
CA TYR A 115 -8.64 -5.32 9.88
C TYR A 115 -8.75 -6.58 9.01
N ASP A 116 -9.24 -7.70 9.58
CA ASP A 116 -9.34 -8.97 8.85
C ASP A 116 -10.35 -8.90 7.70
N CYS A 117 -11.54 -8.36 7.95
CA CYS A 117 -12.59 -8.19 6.92
C CYS A 117 -12.15 -7.21 5.82
N HIS A 118 -11.54 -6.09 6.22
CA HIS A 118 -10.98 -5.13 5.29
C HIS A 118 -9.89 -5.77 4.42
N PHE A 119 -8.96 -6.51 5.04
CA PHE A 119 -7.91 -7.23 4.32
C PHE A 119 -8.49 -8.27 3.36
N ILE A 120 -9.50 -9.04 3.78
CA ILE A 120 -10.17 -10.02 2.91
C ILE A 120 -10.81 -9.31 1.71
N TRP A 121 -11.49 -8.19 1.91
CA TRP A 121 -12.06 -7.44 0.78
C TRP A 121 -10.97 -6.96 -0.20
N ASP A 122 -9.83 -6.56 0.34
CA ASP A 122 -8.74 -5.99 -0.44
C ASP A 122 -7.79 -7.01 -1.07
N LYS A 123 -7.64 -8.20 -0.49
CA LYS A 123 -6.59 -9.16 -0.85
C LYS A 123 -7.00 -10.62 -0.69
N GLY A 124 -8.19 -10.91 -0.16
CA GLY A 124 -8.68 -12.26 0.04
C GLY A 124 -9.01 -12.99 -1.26
N THR A 125 -9.23 -14.30 -1.16
CA THR A 125 -9.77 -15.09 -2.27
C THR A 125 -11.25 -14.78 -2.47
N TRP A 126 -11.80 -15.12 -3.64
CA TRP A 126 -13.22 -14.88 -3.93
C TRP A 126 -14.13 -15.62 -2.95
N GLU A 127 -13.77 -16.83 -2.52
CA GLU A 127 -14.51 -17.59 -1.51
C GLU A 127 -14.50 -16.91 -0.14
N GLN A 128 -13.38 -16.29 0.25
CA GLN A 128 -13.30 -15.53 1.50
C GLN A 128 -14.13 -14.25 1.41
N ILE A 129 -14.04 -13.54 0.28
CA ILE A 129 -14.80 -12.31 0.03
C ILE A 129 -16.30 -12.59 0.08
N MET A 130 -16.77 -13.63 -0.59
CA MET A 130 -18.19 -14.01 -0.65
C MET A 130 -18.79 -14.41 0.71
N LYS A 131 -17.94 -14.83 1.65
CA LYS A 131 -18.38 -15.20 3.02
C LYS A 131 -18.61 -14.00 3.93
N GLN A 132 -18.18 -12.80 3.54
CA GLN A 132 -18.42 -11.60 4.35
C GLN A 132 -19.90 -11.24 4.36
N LYS A 133 -20.42 -10.82 5.51
CA LYS A 133 -21.86 -10.50 5.68
C LYS A 133 -22.33 -9.37 4.78
N ASN A 134 -21.47 -8.39 4.51
CA ASN A 134 -21.75 -7.26 3.64
C ASN A 134 -21.44 -7.51 2.15
N PHE A 135 -21.08 -8.75 1.75
CA PHE A 135 -20.73 -9.05 0.36
C PHE A 135 -21.82 -8.61 -0.63
N THR A 136 -23.07 -9.01 -0.40
CA THR A 136 -24.20 -8.67 -1.28
C THR A 136 -24.41 -7.16 -1.35
N LYS A 137 -24.37 -6.46 -0.21
CA LYS A 137 -24.52 -5.00 -0.14
C LYS A 137 -23.44 -4.30 -0.97
N ARG A 138 -22.18 -4.71 -0.82
CA ARG A 138 -21.05 -4.17 -1.58
C ARG A 138 -21.20 -4.42 -3.08
N MET A 139 -21.58 -5.64 -3.47
CA MET A 139 -21.76 -5.97 -4.89
C MET A 139 -22.91 -5.19 -5.53
N GLU A 140 -24.00 -4.94 -4.80
CA GLU A 140 -25.11 -4.12 -5.31
C GLU A 140 -24.70 -2.65 -5.43
N TYR A 141 -23.97 -2.10 -4.46
CA TYR A 141 -23.40 -0.76 -4.59
C TYR A 141 -22.50 -0.66 -5.84
N ILE A 142 -21.58 -1.63 -6.04
CA ILE A 142 -20.72 -1.64 -7.24
C ILE A 142 -21.55 -1.72 -8.52
N LYS A 143 -22.62 -2.54 -8.54
CA LYS A 143 -23.49 -2.69 -9.72
C LYS A 143 -24.17 -1.38 -10.12
N VAL A 144 -24.68 -0.64 -9.15
CA VAL A 144 -25.37 0.64 -9.39
C VAL A 144 -24.38 1.75 -9.73
N THR A 145 -23.21 1.78 -9.08
CA THR A 145 -22.23 2.86 -9.23
C THR A 145 -21.26 2.67 -10.41
N ASP A 146 -20.96 1.43 -10.77
CA ASP A 146 -20.00 1.05 -11.81
C ASP A 146 -20.30 -0.35 -12.36
N PHE A 147 -21.26 -0.43 -13.27
CA PHE A 147 -21.74 -1.69 -13.82
C PHE A 147 -20.64 -2.50 -14.53
N ASP A 148 -19.67 -1.82 -15.17
CA ASP A 148 -18.54 -2.48 -15.83
C ASP A 148 -17.56 -3.10 -14.83
N LEU A 149 -17.27 -2.41 -13.71
CA LEU A 149 -16.51 -2.98 -12.61
C LEU A 149 -17.25 -4.18 -11.98
N TYR A 150 -18.56 -4.06 -11.78
CA TYR A 150 -19.40 -5.16 -11.29
C TYR A 150 -19.29 -6.37 -12.21
N ARG A 151 -19.50 -6.20 -13.52
CA ARG A 151 -19.41 -7.27 -14.52
C ARG A 151 -18.04 -7.96 -14.48
N ARG A 152 -16.95 -7.19 -14.43
CA ARG A 152 -15.58 -7.75 -14.34
C ARG A 152 -15.36 -8.54 -13.06
N LYS A 153 -15.86 -8.06 -11.92
CA LYS A 153 -15.75 -8.78 -10.64
C LYS A 153 -16.58 -10.06 -10.65
N ALA A 154 -17.80 -9.98 -11.15
CA ALA A 154 -18.70 -11.11 -11.17
C ALA A 154 -18.24 -12.23 -12.11
N LEU A 155 -17.68 -11.88 -13.29
CA LEU A 155 -17.04 -12.84 -14.17
C LEU A 155 -15.90 -13.57 -13.45
N LYS A 156 -15.02 -12.85 -12.74
CA LYS A 156 -13.94 -13.49 -11.97
C LYS A 156 -14.46 -14.40 -10.86
N ILE A 157 -15.53 -14.01 -10.18
CA ILE A 157 -16.15 -14.85 -9.15
C ILE A 157 -16.64 -16.15 -9.80
N TYR A 158 -17.33 -16.07 -10.93
CA TYR A 158 -17.78 -17.25 -11.67
C TYR A 158 -16.61 -18.13 -12.12
N GLU A 159 -15.57 -17.55 -12.73
CA GLU A 159 -14.37 -18.28 -13.18
C GLU A 159 -13.66 -19.03 -12.06
N HIS A 160 -13.62 -18.46 -10.85
CA HIS A 160 -12.91 -19.06 -9.72
C HIS A 160 -13.77 -20.00 -8.85
N THR A 161 -15.07 -19.73 -8.75
CA THR A 161 -15.95 -20.42 -7.79
C THR A 161 -17.08 -21.23 -8.44
N GLY A 162 -17.34 -21.01 -9.74
CA GLY A 162 -18.50 -21.55 -10.45
C GLY A 162 -19.84 -20.91 -10.07
N VAL A 163 -19.87 -19.94 -9.16
CA VAL A 163 -21.09 -19.29 -8.68
C VAL A 163 -21.46 -18.13 -9.61
N ASP A 164 -22.63 -18.22 -10.24
CA ASP A 164 -23.19 -17.09 -10.98
C ASP A 164 -23.89 -16.11 -10.03
N ILE A 165 -23.28 -14.95 -9.86
CA ILE A 165 -23.88 -13.81 -9.13
C ILE A 165 -24.49 -12.76 -10.08
N VAL A 166 -24.36 -12.97 -11.39
CA VAL A 166 -24.89 -12.13 -12.47
C VAL A 166 -26.27 -12.61 -12.89
N GLY A 167 -26.82 -13.71 -12.37
CA GLY A 167 -28.19 -14.13 -12.67
C GLY A 167 -28.49 -14.29 -14.17
N ASN A 168 -27.46 -14.51 -15.00
CA ASN A 168 -27.53 -14.56 -16.46
C ASN A 168 -26.36 -15.35 -17.09
N VAL A 169 -25.67 -16.19 -16.32
CA VAL A 169 -24.70 -17.17 -16.83
C VAL A 169 -25.34 -18.56 -16.72
N GLY A 170 -26.45 -18.72 -17.46
CA GLY A 170 -27.16 -19.98 -17.69
C GLY A 170 -27.50 -20.12 -19.16
#